data_AF-B0MZV3-F1
#
_entry.id   AF-B0MZV3-F1
#
_cell.length_a   1.000
_cell.length_b   1.000
_cell.length_c   1.000
_cell.angle_alpha   90.00
_cell.angle_beta   90.00
_cell.angle_gamma   90.00
#
_symmetry.space_group_name_H-M   'P 1'
#
loop_
_entity.id
_entity.type
_entity.pdbx_description
1 polymer ?
#
loop_
_entity_poly.entity_id
_entity_poly.type
_entity_poly.pdbx_seq_one_letter_code
_entity_poly.pdbx_strand_id
1 'polypeptide(L)'
;MKSQKAKEFIDGCMAHLTVEMSDHAKWQLRAAMTHAAELAEQEMEGFYTCWIDPKDFMPEANKNVLVKCSSGEIQTDFYAPELGGFFIEHSTHAKVTGWREMM
;
A
#
# COMPACT_ATOMS: atom_id res chain seq x y z
N MET A 1 -15.22 -6.90 0.59
CA MET A 1 -13.96 -7.26 -0.11
C MET A 1 -14.05 -6.77 -1.53
N LYS A 2 -13.02 -6.05 -2.02
CA LYS A 2 -13.00 -5.41 -3.33
C LYS A 2 -12.40 -6.31 -4.42
N SER A 3 -11.51 -7.23 -4.06
CA SER A 3 -10.80 -8.13 -4.98
C SER A 3 -11.67 -9.30 -5.41
N GLN A 4 -12.02 -9.32 -6.70
CA GLN A 4 -12.69 -10.46 -7.34
C GLN A 4 -11.83 -11.73 -7.29
N LYS A 5 -10.51 -11.59 -7.43
CA LYS A 5 -9.57 -12.72 -7.34
C LYS A 5 -9.55 -13.35 -5.95
N ALA A 6 -9.60 -12.53 -4.90
CA ALA A 6 -9.67 -13.04 -3.52
C ALA A 6 -10.98 -13.79 -3.26
N LYS A 7 -12.10 -13.30 -3.82
CA LYS A 7 -13.39 -13.98 -3.76
C LYS A 7 -13.34 -15.36 -4.42
N GLU A 8 -12.83 -15.45 -5.65
CA GLU A 8 -12.69 -16.71 -6.39
C GLU A 8 -11.78 -17.70 -5.67
N PHE A 9 -10.70 -17.20 -5.05
CA PHE A 9 -9.82 -18.02 -4.23
C PHE A 9 -10.55 -18.61 -3.01
N ILE A 10 -11.27 -17.79 -2.25
CA ILE A 10 -12.06 -18.25 -1.08
C ILE A 10 -13.15 -19.24 -1.52
N ASP A 11 -13.86 -18.95 -2.61
CA ASP A 11 -14.86 -19.84 -3.20
C ASP A 11 -14.25 -21.21 -3.56
N GLY A 12 -13.10 -21.20 -4.23
CA GLY A 12 -12.34 -22.39 -4.55
C GLY A 12 -11.94 -23.17 -3.29
N CYS A 13 -11.40 -22.50 -2.27
CA CYS A 13 -11.04 -23.16 -1.01
C CYS A 13 -12.25 -23.82 -0.35
N MET A 14 -13.38 -23.11 -0.25
CA MET A 14 -14.59 -23.63 0.39
C MET A 14 -15.17 -24.85 -0.35
N ALA A 15 -15.06 -24.89 -1.68
CA ALA A 15 -15.54 -26.02 -2.48
C ALA A 15 -14.66 -27.28 -2.35
N HIS A 16 -13.38 -27.12 -2.03
CA HIS A 16 -12.41 -28.22 -1.91
C HIS A 16 -12.18 -28.68 -0.46
N LEU A 17 -12.94 -28.15 0.51
CA LEU A 17 -12.87 -28.65 1.90
C LEU A 17 -13.41 -30.08 1.96
N THR A 18 -12.51 -31.04 2.24
CA THR A 18 -12.85 -32.45 2.40
C THR A 18 -13.30 -32.82 3.82
N VAL A 19 -13.18 -31.88 4.76
CA VAL A 19 -13.58 -32.07 6.17
C VAL A 19 -15.08 -31.86 6.29
N GLU A 20 -15.77 -32.82 6.92
CA GLU A 20 -17.16 -32.62 7.30
C GLU A 20 -17.28 -31.53 8.37
N MET A 21 -18.00 -30.48 8.05
CA MET A 21 -18.24 -29.31 8.89
C MET A 21 -19.71 -28.95 8.81
N SER A 22 -20.28 -28.46 9.92
CA SER A 22 -21.62 -27.87 9.90
C SER A 22 -21.66 -26.64 9.00
N ASP A 23 -22.83 -26.33 8.45
CA ASP A 23 -23.01 -25.15 7.60
C ASP A 23 -22.65 -23.86 8.35
N HIS A 24 -22.92 -23.81 9.65
CA HIS A 24 -22.53 -22.68 10.48
C HIS A 24 -21.01 -22.52 10.55
N ALA A 25 -20.26 -23.61 10.74
CA ALA A 25 -18.81 -23.58 10.78
C ALA A 25 -18.20 -23.18 9.41
N LYS A 26 -18.79 -23.68 8.31
CA LYS A 26 -18.40 -23.27 6.95
C LYS A 26 -18.64 -21.77 6.72
N TRP A 27 -19.78 -21.26 7.20
CA TRP A 27 -20.10 -19.84 7.11
C TRP A 27 -19.11 -18.98 7.92
N GLN A 28 -18.80 -19.38 9.16
CA GLN A 28 -17.82 -18.67 9.99
C GLN A 28 -16.42 -18.66 9.37
N LEU A 29 -15.96 -19.78 8.81
CA LEU A 29 -14.68 -19.87 8.12
C LEU A 29 -14.62 -18.91 6.94
N ARG A 30 -15.66 -18.91 6.09
CA ARG A 30 -15.75 -18.00 4.95
C ARG A 30 -15.74 -16.53 5.39
N ALA A 31 -16.47 -16.19 6.46
CA ALA A 31 -16.50 -14.85 7.01
C ALA A 31 -15.12 -14.41 7.52
N ALA A 32 -14.40 -15.29 8.24
CA ALA A 32 -13.06 -15.02 8.72
C ALA A 32 -12.05 -14.80 7.57
N MET A 33 -12.08 -15.65 6.54
CA MET A 33 -11.21 -15.50 5.36
C MET A 33 -11.52 -14.21 4.59
N THR A 34 -12.80 -13.86 4.46
CA THR A 34 -13.23 -12.61 3.81
C THR A 34 -12.71 -11.39 4.59
N HIS A 35 -12.85 -11.40 5.91
CA HIS A 35 -12.35 -10.32 6.76
C HIS A 35 -10.81 -10.19 6.69
N ALA A 36 -10.07 -11.31 6.70
CA ALA A 36 -8.62 -11.29 6.53
C ALA A 36 -8.20 -10.70 5.19
N ALA A 37 -8.90 -11.02 4.11
CA ALA A 37 -8.64 -10.45 2.79
C ALA A 37 -8.98 -8.94 2.74
N GLU A 38 -10.06 -8.51 3.39
CA GLU A 38 -10.39 -7.08 3.52
C GLU A 38 -9.32 -6.30 4.29
N LEU A 39 -8.77 -6.88 5.37
CA LEU A 39 -7.65 -6.28 6.11
C LEU A 39 -6.41 -6.15 5.22
N ALA A 40 -6.05 -7.20 4.47
CA ALA A 40 -4.92 -7.14 3.54
C ALA A 40 -5.13 -6.10 2.43
N GLU A 41 -6.35 -5.94 1.92
CA GLU A 41 -6.71 -4.88 0.98
C GLU A 41 -6.57 -3.48 1.60
N GLN A 42 -7.02 -3.30 2.84
CA GLN A 42 -6.91 -2.03 3.56
C GLN A 42 -5.46 -1.66 3.88
N GLU A 43 -4.65 -2.62 4.31
CA GLU A 43 -3.22 -2.41 4.53
C GLU A 43 -2.53 -2.00 3.23
N MET A 44 -2.83 -2.70 2.14
CA MET A 44 -2.29 -2.37 0.82
C MET A 44 -2.76 -0.98 0.34
N GLU A 45 -4.04 -0.63 0.47
CA GLU A 45 -4.54 0.71 0.18
C GLU A 45 -3.89 1.77 1.07
N GLY A 46 -3.69 1.49 2.35
CA GLY A 46 -2.97 2.36 3.28
C GLY A 46 -1.54 2.62 2.80
N PHE A 47 -0.80 1.58 2.44
CA PHE A 47 0.54 1.72 1.86
C PHE A 47 0.55 2.54 0.55
N TYR A 48 -0.44 2.35 -0.33
CA TYR A 48 -0.57 3.08 -1.60
C TYR A 48 -1.29 4.43 -1.50
N THR A 49 -1.64 4.91 -0.31
CA THR A 49 -2.31 6.22 -0.16
C THR A 49 -1.72 7.08 0.96
N CYS A 50 -0.99 6.48 1.90
CA CYS A 50 -0.29 7.19 2.96
C CYS A 50 0.99 7.83 2.42
N TRP A 51 0.95 9.15 2.29
CA TRP A 51 2.12 9.98 2.04
C TRP A 51 2.73 10.39 3.38
N ILE A 52 4.03 10.17 3.54
CA ILE A 52 4.80 10.62 4.71
C ILE A 52 5.16 12.09 4.47
N ASP A 53 4.80 12.99 5.39
CA ASP A 53 5.29 14.37 5.32
C ASP A 53 6.81 14.33 5.53
N PRO A 54 7.61 14.87 4.60
CA PRO A 54 9.06 14.96 4.78
C PRO A 54 9.47 15.57 6.13
N LYS A 55 8.68 16.49 6.69
CA LYS A 55 8.97 17.10 8.00
C LYS A 55 8.90 16.12 9.16
N ASP A 56 8.06 15.09 9.04
CA ASP A 56 7.88 14.09 10.09
C ASP A 56 8.96 13.02 10.01
N PHE A 57 9.26 12.55 8.78
CA PHE A 57 10.25 11.52 8.55
C PHE A 57 10.87 11.65 7.16
N MET A 58 12.19 11.50 7.07
CA MET A 58 12.96 11.52 5.82
C MET A 58 13.16 10.09 5.29
N PRO A 59 13.14 9.89 3.96
CA PRO A 59 13.53 8.61 3.39
C PRO A 59 15.01 8.33 3.59
N GLU A 60 15.39 7.07 3.40
CA GLU A 60 16.80 6.71 3.29
C GLU A 60 17.47 7.44 2.12
N ALA A 61 18.72 7.86 2.36
CA ALA A 61 19.51 8.57 1.36
C ALA A 61 19.74 7.70 0.11
N ASN A 62 19.68 8.33 -1.06
CA ASN A 62 19.98 7.73 -2.37
C ASN A 62 19.11 6.51 -2.74
N LYS A 63 17.97 6.32 -2.06
CA LYS A 63 16.93 5.37 -2.50
C LYS A 63 15.88 6.09 -3.33
N ASN A 64 15.44 5.42 -4.39
CA ASN A 64 14.32 5.90 -5.19
C ASN A 64 13.02 5.76 -4.38
N VAL A 65 12.25 6.84 -4.35
CA VAL A 65 10.97 6.97 -3.68
C VAL A 65 9.97 7.63 -4.62
N LEU A 66 8.69 7.46 -4.33
CA LEU A 66 7.66 8.30 -4.93
C LEU A 66 7.54 9.58 -4.10
N VAL A 67 7.52 10.73 -4.77
CA VAL A 67 7.28 12.03 -4.15
C VAL A 67 6.01 12.65 -4.71
N LYS A 68 5.28 13.35 -3.84
CA LYS A 68 4.11 14.16 -4.18
C LYS A 68 4.46 15.64 -4.09
N CYS A 69 4.48 16.31 -5.22
CA CYS A 69 4.76 17.73 -5.29
C CYS A 69 3.53 18.56 -4.88
N SER A 70 3.74 19.82 -4.50
CA SER A 70 2.66 20.77 -4.20
C SER A 70 1.73 21.05 -5.39
N SER A 71 2.18 20.77 -6.62
CA SER A 71 1.36 20.79 -7.84
C SER A 71 0.33 19.65 -7.90
N GLY A 72 0.45 18.63 -7.05
CA GLY A 72 -0.31 17.40 -7.10
C GLY A 72 0.31 16.32 -8.00
N GLU A 73 1.39 16.63 -8.71
CA GLU A 73 2.13 15.67 -9.52
C GLU A 73 2.85 14.65 -8.63
N ILE A 74 2.86 13.40 -9.10
CA ILE A 74 3.58 12.30 -8.47
C ILE A 74 4.72 11.89 -9.38
N GLN A 75 5.93 11.86 -8.85
CA GLN A 75 7.14 11.56 -9.61
C GLN A 75 8.04 10.61 -8.82
N THR A 76 8.92 9.91 -9.52
CA THR A 76 10.02 9.17 -8.88
C THR A 76 11.17 10.13 -8.64
N ASP A 77 11.70 10.11 -7.42
CA ASP A 77 12.83 10.95 -7.03
C ASP A 77 13.67 10.26 -5.94
N PHE A 78 14.74 10.90 -5.48
CA PHE A 78 15.55 10.42 -4.35
C PHE A 78 15.92 11.56 -3.41
N TYR A 79 16.13 11.22 -2.14
CA TYR A 79 16.65 12.14 -1.15
C TYR A 79 18.18 12.12 -1.16
N ALA A 80 18.78 13.29 -1.34
CA ALA A 80 20.22 13.49 -1.33
C ALA A 80 20.58 14.40 -0.14
N PRO A 81 21.08 13.85 0.98
CA PRO A 81 21.51 14.65 2.12
C PRO A 81 22.56 15.70 1.74
N GLU A 82 23.39 15.43 0.72
CA GLU A 82 24.40 16.38 0.24
C GLU A 82 23.78 17.63 -0.41
N LEU A 83 22.57 17.50 -0.97
CA LEU A 83 21.81 18.62 -1.53
C LEU A 83 20.94 19.29 -0.45
N GLY A 84 20.68 18.60 0.65
CA GLY A 84 19.82 19.08 1.74
C GLY A 84 18.32 18.86 1.48
N GLY A 85 17.96 17.97 0.55
CA GLY A 85 16.57 17.75 0.15
C GLY A 85 16.40 16.73 -0.96
N PHE A 86 15.21 16.74 -1.55
CA PHE A 86 14.89 15.92 -2.73
C PHE A 86 15.48 16.55 -3.99
N PHE A 87 15.99 15.74 -4.91
CA PHE A 87 16.62 16.27 -6.13
C PHE A 87 15.65 17.12 -6.98
N ILE A 88 14.35 16.81 -6.97
CA ILE A 88 13.32 17.60 -7.67
C ILE A 88 13.18 19.02 -7.12
N GLU A 89 13.38 19.21 -5.81
CA GLU A 89 13.30 20.54 -5.18
C GLU A 89 14.42 21.45 -5.69
N HIS A 90 15.59 20.87 -5.98
CA HIS A 90 16.74 21.61 -6.51
C HIS A 90 16.66 21.82 -8.04
N SER A 91 16.20 20.82 -8.78
CA SER A 91 16.20 20.85 -10.25
C SER A 91 15.01 21.62 -10.84
N THR A 92 13.86 21.62 -10.16
CA THR A 92 12.61 22.21 -10.69
C THR A 92 11.99 23.27 -9.78
N HIS A 93 12.51 23.47 -8.57
CA HIS A 93 11.90 24.30 -7.52
C HIS A 93 10.49 23.81 -7.08
N ALA A 94 10.08 22.61 -7.49
CA ALA A 94 8.84 22.01 -7.04
C ALA A 94 8.99 21.58 -5.58
N LYS A 95 8.05 21.98 -4.72
CA LYS A 95 8.08 21.61 -3.30
C LYS A 95 7.54 20.20 -3.10
N VAL A 96 8.27 19.35 -2.38
CA VAL A 96 7.77 18.04 -1.97
C VAL A 96 6.87 18.19 -0.73
N THR A 97 5.68 17.62 -0.80
CA THR A 97 4.66 17.66 0.26
C THR A 97 4.37 16.29 0.85
N GLY A 98 4.95 15.24 0.28
CA GLY A 98 4.77 13.87 0.71
C GLY A 98 5.73 12.95 -0.02
N TRP A 99 6.15 11.87 0.62
CA TRP A 99 6.88 10.79 -0.04
C TRP A 99 6.43 9.42 0.45
N ARG A 100 6.82 8.36 -0.26
CA ARG A 100 6.69 6.97 0.18
C ARG A 100 7.67 6.07 -0.57
N GLU A 101 7.96 4.91 0.00
CA GLU A 101 8.82 3.91 -0.64
C GLU A 101 8.22 3.36 -1.95
N MET A 102 9.10 2.98 -2.88
CA MET A 102 8.76 2.19 -4.06
C MET A 102 8.81 0.71 -3.68
N MET A 103 7.78 -0.06 -4.06
CA MET A 103 7.76 -1.54 -3.96
C MET A 103 8.47 -2.19 -5.13
#